data_AF-A0A1C5SCK7-F1
#
_entry.id   AF-A0A1C5SCK7-F1
#
_cell.length_a   1.000
_cell.length_b   1.000
_cell.length_c   1.000
_cell.angle_alpha   90.00
_cell.angle_beta   90.00
_cell.angle_gamma   90.00
#
_symmetry.space_group_name_H-M   'P 1'
#
loop_
_entity.id
_entity.type
_entity.pdbx_description
1 polymer ?
#
loop_
_entity_poly.entity_id
_entity_poly.type
_entity_poly.pdbx_seq_one_letter_code
_entity_poly.pdbx_strand_id
1 'polypeptide(L)'
;MEINRELSKRQFMQKENDYHHSPYETELEFYSAVREGDLETVKRLYTSLDTNGKGRLSKDDLRNIKYHLVITIAMLCRFCIEGGLDPETAYTISDIYINKCDECRNEESVMAVHKEVIVYYTKQMKKAASQNVYSKHILMCFDCIFDNIYKGVTVNQIADELNITPQYLSKLFREEVGVKISDFIMSKRIQAAENMLRYSEYSPLDIANYLAFSSHSHFIACFKKQTGLTPKQYRDQFFRANWNKHSTSRSKI
;
A
#
# COMPACT_ATOMS: atom_id res chain seq x y z
N MET A 1 10.23 -0.87 28.06
CA MET A 1 10.33 0.06 29.21
C MET A 1 11.12 1.32 28.87
N GLU A 2 12.26 1.22 28.19
CA GLU A 2 13.12 2.37 27.88
C GLU A 2 12.53 3.34 26.84
N ILE A 3 11.88 2.81 25.80
CA ILE A 3 11.18 3.63 24.76
C ILE A 3 10.01 4.43 25.36
N ASN A 4 9.24 3.85 26.28
CA ASN A 4 8.12 4.56 26.91
C ASN A 4 8.60 5.74 27.76
N ARG A 5 9.74 5.59 28.44
CA ARG A 5 10.37 6.67 29.21
C ARG A 5 10.89 7.79 28.31
N GLU A 6 11.51 7.43 27.19
CA GLU A 6 11.98 8.39 26.17
C GLU A 6 10.81 9.10 25.49
N LEU A 7 9.73 8.38 25.18
CA LEU A 7 8.50 8.95 24.60
C LEU A 7 7.90 10.00 25.53
N SER A 8 7.70 9.67 26.81
CA SER A 8 7.16 10.62 27.79
C SER A 8 8.05 11.86 27.95
N LYS A 9 9.38 11.68 27.95
CA LYS A 9 10.34 12.78 28.01
C LYS A 9 10.23 13.69 26.77
N ARG A 10 10.14 13.12 25.57
CA ARG A 10 10.01 13.89 24.33
C ARG A 10 8.67 14.62 24.22
N GLN A 11 7.57 13.97 24.60
CA GLN A 11 6.25 14.59 24.62
C GLN A 11 6.19 15.78 25.59
N PHE A 12 6.86 15.68 26.74
CA PHE A 12 7.00 16.78 27.67
C PHE A 12 7.78 17.96 27.06
N MET A 13 8.95 17.68 26.47
CA MET A 13 9.76 18.72 25.79
C MET A 13 9.05 19.36 24.59
N GLN A 14 8.22 18.62 23.86
CA GLN A 14 7.43 19.16 22.74
C GLN A 14 6.37 20.14 23.23
N LYS A 15 5.71 19.82 24.35
CA LYS A 15 4.73 20.72 24.98
C LYS A 15 5.38 21.99 25.53
N GLU A 16 6.57 21.91 26.14
CA GLU A 16 7.28 23.11 26.63
C GLU A 16 7.76 24.03 25.51
N ASN A 17 8.10 23.47 24.34
CA ASN A 17 8.64 24.25 23.22
C ASN A 17 7.58 24.63 22.18
N ASP A 18 6.29 24.43 22.46
CA ASP A 18 5.17 24.66 21.53
C ASP A 18 5.37 23.97 20.14
N TYR A 19 6.07 22.82 20.16
CA TYR A 19 6.40 22.08 18.96
C TYR A 19 5.28 21.10 18.62
N HIS A 20 4.63 21.32 17.48
CA HIS A 20 3.60 20.44 16.95
C HIS A 20 4.06 19.83 15.61
N HIS A 21 3.88 18.52 15.47
CA HIS A 21 4.04 17.88 14.16
C HIS A 21 3.00 18.41 13.19
N SER A 22 3.35 18.46 11.90
CA SER A 22 2.37 18.79 10.85
C SER A 22 1.14 17.89 10.95
N PRO A 23 -0.08 18.41 10.71
CA PRO A 23 -1.30 17.61 10.76
C PRO A 23 -1.22 16.44 9.78
N TYR A 24 -1.54 15.24 10.27
CA TYR A 24 -1.55 14.00 9.48
C TYR A 24 -2.44 14.11 8.23
N GLU A 25 -3.57 14.81 8.34
CA GLU A 25 -4.50 15.03 7.23
C GLU A 25 -3.85 15.78 6.06
N THR A 26 -3.04 16.80 6.36
CA THR A 26 -2.32 17.58 5.33
C THR A 26 -1.27 16.73 4.62
N GLU A 27 -0.60 15.84 5.36
CA GLU A 27 0.37 14.89 4.78
C GLU A 27 -0.32 13.90 3.83
N LEU A 28 -1.47 13.34 4.23
CA LEU A 28 -2.27 12.45 3.38
C LEU A 28 -2.81 13.15 2.14
N GLU A 29 -3.28 14.39 2.27
CA GLU A 29 -3.78 15.20 1.15
C GLU A 29 -2.68 15.43 0.11
N PHE A 30 -1.46 15.73 0.56
CA PHE A 30 -0.30 15.89 -0.32
C PHE A 30 -0.01 14.64 -1.14
N TYR A 31 0.09 13.46 -0.51
CA TYR A 31 0.37 12.22 -1.24
C TYR A 31 -0.80 11.78 -2.14
N SER A 32 -2.04 12.08 -1.74
CA SER A 32 -3.23 11.84 -2.56
C SER A 32 -3.21 12.71 -3.83
N ALA A 33 -2.82 13.98 -3.71
CA ALA A 33 -2.67 14.87 -4.88
C ALA A 33 -1.59 14.38 -5.86
N VAL A 34 -0.48 13.83 -5.35
CA VAL A 34 0.54 13.19 -6.21
C VAL A 34 -0.04 11.97 -6.92
N ARG A 35 -0.74 11.10 -6.17
CA ARG A 35 -1.41 9.90 -6.71
C ARG A 35 -2.39 10.24 -7.82
N GLU A 36 -3.12 11.34 -7.70
CA GLU A 36 -4.09 11.82 -8.69
C GLU A 36 -3.45 12.55 -9.88
N GLY A 37 -2.13 12.80 -9.82
CA GLY A 37 -1.43 13.54 -10.87
C GLY A 37 -1.76 15.05 -10.89
N ASP A 38 -2.34 15.59 -9.82
CA ASP A 38 -2.72 17.00 -9.68
C ASP A 38 -1.51 17.85 -9.26
N LEU A 39 -0.77 18.31 -10.27
CA LEU A 39 0.41 19.14 -10.07
C LEU A 39 0.10 20.49 -9.40
N GLU A 40 -1.10 21.04 -9.55
CA GLU A 40 -1.45 22.34 -8.96
C GLU A 40 -1.70 22.22 -7.46
N THR A 41 -2.44 21.19 -7.04
CA THR A 41 -2.62 20.89 -5.60
C THR A 41 -1.30 20.48 -4.94
N VAL A 42 -0.46 19.69 -5.61
CA VAL A 42 0.88 19.33 -5.12
C VAL A 42 1.74 20.56 -4.86
N LYS A 43 1.74 21.56 -5.75
CA LYS A 43 2.48 22.82 -5.55
C LYS A 43 1.95 23.61 -4.36
N ARG A 44 0.62 23.64 -4.17
CA ARG A 44 -0.03 24.35 -3.06
C ARG A 44 0.29 23.72 -1.70
N LEU A 45 0.32 22.40 -1.63
CA LEU A 45 0.55 21.64 -0.40
C LEU A 45 2.03 21.32 -0.14
N TYR A 46 2.93 21.68 -1.07
CA TYR A 46 4.36 21.41 -0.94
C TYR A 46 4.93 22.02 0.34
N THR A 47 5.59 21.20 1.15
CA THR A 47 6.33 21.63 2.34
C THR A 47 7.80 21.24 2.21
N SER A 48 8.70 22.15 2.58
CA SER A 48 10.13 21.86 2.69
C SER A 48 10.39 20.71 3.67
N LEU A 49 11.53 20.04 3.52
CA LEU A 49 12.01 19.01 4.45
C LEU A 49 12.65 19.58 5.72
N ASP A 50 12.46 20.88 6.01
CA ASP A 50 13.03 21.53 7.18
C ASP A 50 12.32 21.10 8.48
N THR A 51 12.87 21.53 9.60
CA THR A 51 12.43 21.11 10.94
C THR A 51 11.08 21.69 11.39
N ASN A 52 10.41 22.53 10.58
CA ASN A 52 9.12 23.10 10.94
C ASN A 52 8.01 22.04 10.80
N GLY A 53 7.72 21.37 11.91
CA GLY A 53 6.66 20.34 12.00
C GLY A 53 7.10 18.92 11.59
N LYS A 54 8.32 18.75 11.06
CA LYS A 54 8.92 17.44 10.75
C LYS A 54 9.96 17.09 11.82
N GLY A 55 9.75 15.99 12.53
CA GLY A 55 10.53 15.61 13.71
C GLY A 55 12.04 15.56 13.47
N ARG A 56 12.86 15.73 14.52
CA ARG A 56 14.33 15.60 14.40
C ARG A 56 14.77 14.13 14.47
N LEU A 57 15.20 13.58 13.33
CA LEU A 57 15.64 12.20 13.13
C LEU A 57 17.16 12.02 13.26
N SER A 58 17.93 13.11 13.12
CA SER A 58 19.39 13.11 13.26
C SER A 58 19.88 14.38 13.96
N LYS A 59 21.04 14.27 14.64
CA LYS A 59 21.75 15.44 15.17
C LYS A 59 22.42 16.24 14.06
N ASP A 60 22.88 15.56 13.02
CA ASP A 60 23.42 16.16 11.80
C ASP A 60 22.27 16.63 10.89
N ASP A 61 22.26 17.92 10.55
CA ASP A 61 21.15 18.57 9.84
C ASP A 61 20.98 18.06 8.41
N LEU A 62 22.10 17.86 7.68
CA LEU A 62 22.08 17.24 6.34
C LEU A 62 21.52 15.82 6.37
N ARG A 63 21.95 14.98 7.31
CA ARG A 63 21.43 13.63 7.47
C ARG A 63 19.96 13.63 7.89
N ASN A 64 19.54 14.61 8.70
CA ASN A 64 18.15 14.75 9.14
C ASN A 64 17.22 14.93 7.94
N ILE A 65 17.54 15.86 7.04
CA ILE A 65 16.72 16.09 5.84
C ILE A 65 16.82 14.95 4.82
N LYS A 66 17.95 14.23 4.75
CA LYS A 66 18.05 13.01 3.93
C LYS A 66 17.10 11.92 4.40
N TYR A 67 16.98 11.71 5.72
CA TYR A 67 16.02 10.75 6.26
C TYR A 67 14.57 11.13 5.96
N HIS A 68 14.23 12.40 6.06
CA HIS A 68 12.89 12.87 5.67
C HIS A 68 12.64 12.66 4.17
N LEU A 69 13.63 12.93 3.31
CA LEU A 69 13.50 12.65 1.87
C LEU A 69 13.25 11.15 1.59
N VAL A 70 13.98 10.25 2.26
CA VAL A 70 13.78 8.80 2.09
C VAL A 70 12.36 8.38 2.51
N ILE A 71 11.84 8.93 3.61
CA ILE A 71 10.46 8.69 4.05
C ILE A 71 9.47 9.19 2.99
N THR A 72 9.65 10.41 2.48
CA THR A 72 8.81 10.97 1.42
C THR A 72 8.84 10.09 0.17
N ILE A 73 10.01 9.63 -0.28
CA ILE A 73 10.13 8.74 -1.45
C ILE A 73 9.39 7.43 -1.22
N ALA A 74 9.51 6.83 -0.04
CA ALA A 74 8.80 5.60 0.30
C ALA A 74 7.27 5.80 0.29
N MET A 75 6.78 6.93 0.82
CA MET A 75 5.36 7.26 0.81
C MET A 75 4.84 7.52 -0.60
N LEU A 76 5.57 8.30 -1.42
CA LEU A 76 5.22 8.51 -2.83
C LEU A 76 5.13 7.18 -3.59
N CYS A 77 6.11 6.30 -3.41
CA CYS A 77 6.12 4.97 -4.03
C CYS A 77 4.84 4.18 -3.68
N ARG A 78 4.47 4.12 -2.40
CA ARG A 78 3.28 3.39 -1.92
C ARG A 78 1.99 3.98 -2.50
N PHE A 79 1.80 5.29 -2.38
CA PHE A 79 0.60 5.97 -2.88
C PHE A 79 0.46 5.87 -4.39
N CYS A 80 1.56 5.97 -5.14
CA CYS A 80 1.52 5.81 -6.60
C CYS A 80 1.17 4.38 -7.03
N ILE A 81 1.69 3.36 -6.34
CA ILE A 81 1.31 1.96 -6.58
C ILE A 81 -0.19 1.76 -6.30
N GLU A 82 -0.68 2.28 -5.18
CA GLU A 82 -2.12 2.25 -4.85
C GLU A 82 -2.97 3.01 -5.89
N GLY A 83 -2.42 4.08 -6.48
CA GLY A 83 -3.04 4.81 -7.59
C GLY A 83 -2.95 4.14 -8.96
N GLY A 84 -2.38 2.93 -9.05
CA GLY A 84 -2.30 2.16 -10.30
C GLY A 84 -1.03 2.35 -11.12
N LEU A 85 0.03 2.95 -10.56
CA LEU A 85 1.36 2.89 -11.18
C LEU A 85 1.90 1.46 -11.07
N ASP A 86 2.53 0.98 -12.15
CA ASP A 86 3.22 -0.31 -12.14
C ASP A 86 4.25 -0.41 -11.00
N PRO A 87 4.21 -1.46 -10.15
CA PRO A 87 5.11 -1.60 -9.01
C PRO A 87 6.59 -1.58 -9.36
N GLU A 88 7.02 -2.29 -10.42
CA GLU A 88 8.43 -2.32 -10.80
C GLU A 88 8.93 -0.93 -11.23
N THR A 89 8.11 -0.21 -11.98
CA THR A 89 8.36 1.19 -12.32
C THR A 89 8.48 2.06 -11.07
N ALA A 90 7.53 1.95 -10.13
CA ALA A 90 7.55 2.72 -8.89
C ALA A 90 8.78 2.42 -8.02
N TYR A 91 9.16 1.14 -7.87
CA TYR A 91 10.35 0.75 -7.13
C TYR A 91 11.63 1.27 -7.78
N THR A 92 11.74 1.16 -9.10
CA THR A 92 12.90 1.68 -9.85
C THR A 92 13.06 3.19 -9.66
N ILE A 93 11.96 3.95 -9.68
CA ILE A 93 11.99 5.39 -9.41
C ILE A 93 12.50 5.64 -7.98
N SER A 94 11.95 4.92 -6.98
CA SER A 94 12.39 5.03 -5.60
C SER A 94 13.90 4.80 -5.45
N ASP A 95 14.44 3.73 -6.03
CA ASP A 95 15.86 3.39 -5.94
C ASP A 95 16.75 4.48 -6.53
N ILE A 96 16.40 5.00 -7.71
CA ILE A 96 17.14 6.09 -8.37
C ILE A 96 17.21 7.32 -7.47
N TYR A 97 16.09 7.74 -6.89
CA TYR A 97 16.03 8.96 -6.09
C TYR A 97 16.62 8.80 -4.68
N ILE A 98 16.56 7.61 -4.09
CA ILE A 98 17.27 7.30 -2.84
C ILE A 98 18.78 7.34 -3.06
N ASN A 99 19.28 6.76 -4.16
CA ASN A 99 20.70 6.84 -4.50
C ASN A 99 21.16 8.29 -4.75
N LYS A 100 20.37 9.08 -5.49
CA LYS A 100 20.61 10.54 -5.65
C LYS A 100 20.66 11.27 -4.30
N CYS A 101 19.77 10.92 -3.37
CA CYS A 101 19.76 11.48 -2.01
C CYS A 101 21.06 11.13 -1.24
N ASP A 102 21.56 9.90 -1.36
CA ASP A 102 22.79 9.47 -0.71
C ASP A 102 24.01 10.26 -1.22
N GLU A 103 24.05 10.58 -2.51
CA GLU A 103 25.11 11.37 -3.13
C GLU A 103 25.10 12.85 -2.73
N CYS A 104 23.98 13.39 -2.26
CA CYS A 104 23.87 14.80 -1.86
C CYS A 104 24.90 15.16 -0.76
N ARG A 105 25.46 16.36 -0.83
CA ARG A 105 26.51 16.86 0.10
C ARG A 105 26.12 18.14 0.83
N ASN A 106 24.95 18.71 0.52
CA ASN A 106 24.43 19.91 1.17
C ASN A 106 22.89 19.92 1.12
N GLU A 107 22.26 20.80 1.89
CA GLU A 107 20.81 20.83 2.03
C GLU A 107 20.08 21.26 0.75
N GLU A 108 20.68 22.17 0.00
CA GLU A 108 20.14 22.65 -1.27
C GLU A 108 19.99 21.50 -2.29
N SER A 109 21.00 20.63 -2.39
CA SER A 109 20.97 19.45 -3.26
C SER A 109 19.88 18.46 -2.86
N VAL A 110 19.69 18.23 -1.55
CA VAL A 110 18.60 17.36 -1.05
C VAL A 110 17.23 17.98 -1.38
N MET A 111 17.07 19.30 -1.20
CA MET A 111 15.82 19.99 -1.52
C MET A 111 15.51 19.99 -3.03
N ALA A 112 16.54 20.05 -3.87
CA ALA A 112 16.38 19.93 -5.31
C ALA A 112 15.88 18.53 -5.70
N VAL A 113 16.48 17.47 -5.14
CA VAL A 113 16.05 16.08 -5.35
C VAL A 113 14.62 15.86 -4.85
N HIS A 114 14.26 16.45 -3.70
CA HIS A 114 12.91 16.40 -3.15
C HIS A 114 11.85 16.94 -4.13
N LYS A 115 12.08 18.13 -4.68
CA LYS A 115 11.19 18.71 -5.69
C LYS A 115 11.14 17.87 -6.96
N GLU A 116 12.30 17.38 -7.42
CA GLU A 116 12.42 16.56 -8.63
C GLU A 116 11.59 15.28 -8.52
N VAL A 117 11.73 14.53 -7.43
CA VAL A 117 11.04 13.24 -7.26
C VAL A 117 9.53 13.40 -7.14
N ILE A 118 9.05 14.44 -6.43
CA ILE A 118 7.62 14.74 -6.33
C ILE A 118 7.05 15.01 -7.72
N VAL A 119 7.64 15.94 -8.47
CA VAL A 119 7.17 16.29 -9.81
C VAL A 119 7.25 15.09 -10.76
N TYR A 120 8.28 14.26 -10.63
CA TYR A 120 8.44 13.07 -11.46
C TYR A 120 7.31 12.07 -11.20
N TYR A 121 7.05 11.70 -9.95
CA TYR A 121 5.94 10.81 -9.60
C TYR A 121 4.59 11.38 -10.04
N THR A 122 4.31 12.67 -9.78
CA THR A 122 3.05 13.29 -10.22
C THR A 122 2.87 13.21 -11.74
N LYS A 123 3.94 13.41 -12.51
CA LYS A 123 3.89 13.26 -13.98
C LYS A 123 3.70 11.81 -14.41
N GLN A 124 4.33 10.85 -13.74
CA GLN A 124 4.10 9.42 -14.02
C GLN A 124 2.66 9.03 -13.71
N MET A 125 2.08 9.52 -12.61
CA MET A 125 0.67 9.32 -12.29
C MET A 125 -0.25 9.95 -13.32
N LYS A 126 0.02 11.19 -13.75
CA LYS A 126 -0.76 11.85 -14.80
C LYS A 126 -0.68 11.10 -16.14
N LYS A 127 0.48 10.54 -16.47
CA LYS A 127 0.68 9.71 -17.65
C LYS A 127 0.02 8.34 -17.51
N ALA A 128 0.12 7.71 -16.36
CA ALA A 128 -0.58 6.46 -16.06
C ALA A 128 -2.09 6.68 -16.14
N ALA A 129 -2.60 7.79 -15.63
CA ALA A 129 -4.00 8.17 -15.77
C ALA A 129 -4.41 8.39 -17.24
N SER A 130 -3.56 8.99 -18.08
CA SER A 130 -3.89 9.22 -19.50
C SER A 130 -3.68 8.01 -20.42
N GLN A 131 -2.81 7.07 -20.04
CA GLN A 131 -2.56 5.82 -20.76
C GLN A 131 -3.41 4.66 -20.26
N ASN A 132 -3.99 4.81 -19.07
CA ASN A 132 -4.75 3.79 -18.35
C ASN A 132 -6.05 4.43 -17.83
N VAL A 133 -6.78 5.16 -18.68
CA VAL A 133 -8.14 5.62 -18.35
C VAL A 133 -9.04 4.39 -18.36
N TYR A 134 -9.00 3.62 -17.28
CA TYR A 134 -10.11 2.76 -16.95
C TYR A 134 -11.35 3.64 -16.95
N SER A 135 -12.36 3.25 -17.72
CA SER A 135 -13.63 3.96 -17.73
C SER A 135 -14.19 4.01 -16.32
N LYS A 136 -15.07 4.99 -16.06
CA LYS A 136 -15.73 5.14 -14.76
C LYS A 136 -16.34 3.83 -14.24
N HIS A 137 -16.91 3.02 -15.13
CA HIS A 137 -17.46 1.71 -14.79
C HIS A 137 -16.40 0.72 -14.31
N ILE A 138 -15.18 0.74 -14.85
CA ILE A 138 -14.10 -0.13 -14.40
C ILE A 138 -13.50 0.34 -13.08
N LEU A 139 -13.39 1.66 -12.85
CA LEU A 139 -13.00 2.19 -11.55
C LEU A 139 -14.00 1.79 -10.46
N MET A 140 -15.30 2.03 -10.68
CA MET A 140 -16.33 1.64 -9.73
C MET A 140 -16.43 0.10 -9.57
N CYS A 141 -16.14 -0.66 -10.62
CA CYS A 141 -16.03 -2.12 -10.54
C CYS A 141 -14.90 -2.55 -9.59
N PHE A 142 -13.74 -1.90 -9.64
CA PHE A 142 -12.65 -2.17 -8.69
C PHE A 142 -13.08 -1.91 -7.26
N ASP A 143 -13.71 -0.76 -6.99
CA ASP A 143 -14.23 -0.42 -5.65
C ASP A 143 -15.18 -1.52 -5.14
N CYS A 144 -16.16 -1.92 -5.97
CA CYS A 144 -17.09 -3.00 -5.64
C CYS A 144 -16.37 -4.33 -5.33
N ILE A 145 -15.31 -4.66 -6.07
CA ILE A 145 -14.54 -5.89 -5.85
C ILE A 145 -13.78 -5.83 -4.52
N PHE A 146 -13.11 -4.72 -4.23
CA PHE A 146 -12.27 -4.58 -3.04
C PHE A 146 -13.10 -4.50 -1.76
N ASP A 147 -14.22 -3.77 -1.78
CA ASP A 147 -15.10 -3.61 -0.62
C ASP A 147 -15.85 -4.90 -0.25
N ASN A 148 -16.06 -5.79 -1.23
CA ASN A 148 -16.90 -6.98 -1.05
C ASN A 148 -16.13 -8.30 -1.18
N ILE A 149 -14.80 -8.28 -1.16
CA ILE A 149 -14.01 -9.49 -1.40
C ILE A 149 -14.25 -10.59 -0.36
N TYR A 150 -14.48 -10.20 0.90
CA TYR A 150 -14.78 -11.11 2.02
C TYR A 150 -16.27 -11.52 2.08
N LYS A 151 -17.16 -10.74 1.48
CA LYS A 151 -18.60 -11.04 1.48
C LYS A 151 -19.02 -11.93 0.32
N GLY A 152 -18.12 -12.15 -0.65
CA GLY A 152 -18.41 -12.86 -1.87
C GLY A 152 -19.11 -11.96 -2.87
N VAL A 153 -18.32 -11.44 -3.80
CA VAL A 153 -18.81 -10.62 -4.90
C VAL A 153 -18.85 -11.41 -6.21
N THR A 154 -19.96 -11.34 -6.92
CA THR A 154 -20.15 -11.93 -8.25
C THR A 154 -20.22 -10.83 -9.31
N VAL A 155 -19.92 -11.18 -10.56
CA VAL A 155 -20.00 -10.25 -11.69
C VAL A 155 -21.41 -9.67 -11.83
N ASN A 156 -22.44 -10.47 -11.57
CA ASN A 156 -23.84 -10.02 -11.63
C ASN A 156 -24.13 -8.94 -10.59
N GLN A 157 -23.70 -9.16 -9.34
CA GLN A 157 -23.90 -8.18 -8.27
C GLN A 157 -23.22 -6.85 -8.58
N ILE A 158 -21.99 -6.88 -9.12
CA ILE A 158 -21.28 -5.66 -9.52
C ILE A 158 -22.02 -4.98 -10.66
N ALA A 159 -22.46 -5.73 -11.68
CA ALA A 159 -23.18 -5.17 -12.80
C ALA A 159 -24.50 -4.49 -12.36
N ASP A 160 -25.24 -5.14 -11.45
CA ASP A 160 -26.47 -4.60 -10.86
C ASP A 160 -26.20 -3.29 -10.09
N GLU A 161 -25.16 -3.24 -9.26
CA GLU A 161 -24.76 -2.05 -8.50
C GLU A 161 -24.34 -0.89 -9.42
N LEU A 162 -23.69 -1.21 -10.54
CA LEU A 162 -23.26 -0.24 -11.54
C LEU A 162 -24.36 0.13 -12.56
N ASN A 163 -25.56 -0.45 -12.45
CA ASN A 163 -26.67 -0.29 -13.40
C ASN A 163 -26.29 -0.60 -14.87
N ILE A 164 -25.50 -1.65 -15.09
CA ILE A 164 -25.09 -2.13 -16.42
C ILE A 164 -25.29 -3.64 -16.55
N THR A 165 -25.20 -4.18 -17.76
CA THR A 165 -25.33 -5.63 -17.96
C THR A 165 -24.03 -6.37 -17.60
N PRO A 166 -24.10 -7.59 -17.04
CA PRO A 166 -22.92 -8.40 -16.73
C PRO A 166 -22.03 -8.67 -17.96
N GLN A 167 -22.63 -8.81 -19.14
CA GLN A 167 -21.94 -8.99 -20.41
C GLN A 167 -21.16 -7.75 -20.81
N TYR A 168 -21.76 -6.56 -20.67
CA TYR A 168 -21.09 -5.29 -20.95
C TYR A 168 -19.93 -5.08 -19.98
N LEU A 169 -20.15 -5.27 -18.67
CA LEU A 169 -19.10 -5.19 -17.66
C LEU A 169 -17.95 -6.15 -17.95
N SER A 170 -18.24 -7.41 -18.25
CA SER A 170 -17.22 -8.42 -18.53
C SER A 170 -16.39 -8.10 -19.77
N LYS A 171 -17.05 -7.59 -20.82
CA LYS A 171 -16.39 -7.15 -22.06
C LYS A 171 -15.49 -5.96 -21.79
N LEU A 172 -16.03 -4.90 -21.18
CA LEU A 172 -15.32 -3.67 -20.85
C LEU A 172 -14.11 -3.95 -19.96
N PHE A 173 -14.29 -4.80 -18.94
CA PHE A 173 -13.21 -5.17 -18.03
C PHE A 173 -12.11 -5.95 -18.77
N ARG A 174 -12.48 -6.83 -19.70
CA ARG A 174 -11.48 -7.55 -20.50
C ARG A 174 -10.74 -6.62 -21.47
N GLU A 175 -11.43 -5.67 -22.07
CA GLU A 175 -10.86 -4.70 -23.02
C GLU A 175 -9.87 -3.76 -22.34
N GLU A 176 -10.22 -3.23 -21.17
CA GLU A 176 -9.38 -2.26 -20.49
C GLU A 176 -8.36 -2.92 -19.55
N VAL A 177 -8.76 -3.91 -18.75
CA VAL A 177 -7.91 -4.57 -17.72
C VAL A 177 -7.13 -5.75 -18.30
N GLY A 178 -7.49 -6.24 -19.49
CA GLY A 178 -6.80 -7.34 -20.18
C GLY A 178 -7.09 -8.74 -19.65
N VAL A 179 -7.80 -8.88 -18.51
CA VAL A 179 -8.15 -10.16 -17.88
C VAL A 179 -9.67 -10.32 -17.71
N LYS A 180 -10.14 -11.55 -17.45
CA LYS A 180 -11.57 -11.79 -17.18
C LYS A 180 -11.84 -11.30 -15.77
N ILE A 181 -12.91 -10.56 -15.58
CA ILE A 181 -13.34 -10.08 -14.26
C ILE A 181 -13.47 -11.23 -13.24
N SER A 182 -14.00 -12.39 -13.64
CA SER A 182 -14.10 -13.58 -12.78
C SER A 182 -12.73 -14.10 -12.31
N ASP A 183 -11.75 -14.11 -13.22
CA ASP A 183 -10.39 -14.58 -12.93
C ASP A 183 -9.67 -13.58 -12.02
N PHE A 184 -9.93 -12.28 -12.22
CA PHE A 184 -9.43 -11.22 -11.36
C PHE A 184 -9.99 -11.31 -9.93
N ILE A 185 -11.31 -11.43 -9.78
CA ILE A 185 -11.97 -11.64 -8.47
C ILE A 185 -11.39 -12.87 -7.78
N MET A 186 -11.28 -13.99 -8.50
CA MET A 186 -10.72 -15.22 -7.95
C MET A 186 -9.26 -15.02 -7.49
N SER A 187 -8.43 -14.38 -8.31
CA SER A 187 -7.03 -14.06 -7.97
C SER A 187 -6.93 -13.23 -6.69
N LYS A 188 -7.74 -12.19 -6.56
CA LYS A 188 -7.75 -11.36 -5.35
C LYS A 188 -8.23 -12.13 -4.12
N ARG A 189 -9.22 -13.03 -4.25
CA ARG A 189 -9.64 -13.92 -3.15
C ARG A 189 -8.54 -14.89 -2.74
N ILE A 190 -7.81 -15.47 -3.69
CA ILE A 190 -6.68 -16.35 -3.39
C ILE A 190 -5.55 -15.57 -2.69
N GLN A 191 -5.22 -14.36 -3.14
CA GLN A 191 -4.25 -13.49 -2.45
C GLN A 191 -4.65 -13.21 -1.00
N ALA A 192 -5.94 -12.93 -0.74
CA ALA A 192 -6.45 -12.78 0.61
C ALA A 192 -6.30 -14.08 1.43
N ALA A 193 -6.59 -15.23 0.84
CA ALA A 193 -6.40 -16.53 1.48
C ALA A 193 -4.94 -16.81 1.81
N GLU A 194 -4.00 -16.52 0.90
CA GLU A 194 -2.56 -16.66 1.13
C GLU A 194 -2.11 -15.84 2.36
N ASN A 195 -2.59 -14.60 2.48
CA ASN A 195 -2.30 -13.75 3.63
C ASN A 195 -2.88 -14.33 4.94
N MET A 196 -4.14 -14.77 4.94
CA MET A 196 -4.74 -15.41 6.12
C MET A 196 -4.00 -16.70 6.51
N LEU A 197 -3.56 -17.51 5.52
CA LEU A 197 -2.80 -18.73 5.78
C LEU A 197 -1.42 -18.45 6.37
N ARG A 198 -0.77 -17.34 6.01
CA ARG A 198 0.56 -16.93 6.49
C ARG A 198 0.54 -16.29 7.89
N TYR A 199 -0.49 -15.49 8.17
CA TYR A 199 -0.49 -14.54 9.28
C TYR A 199 -1.61 -14.72 10.30
N SER A 200 -2.48 -15.72 10.13
CA SER A 200 -3.56 -16.02 11.09
C SER A 200 -3.68 -17.52 11.37
N GLU A 201 -4.33 -17.85 12.50
CA GLU A 201 -4.56 -19.23 12.91
C GLU A 201 -5.88 -19.84 12.37
N TYR A 202 -6.69 -19.07 11.62
CA TYR A 202 -7.98 -19.53 11.07
C TYR A 202 -7.82 -20.83 10.29
N SER A 203 -8.70 -21.81 10.43
CA SER A 203 -8.55 -23.04 9.67
C SER A 203 -8.74 -22.80 8.16
N PRO A 204 -8.22 -23.65 7.27
CA PRO A 204 -8.53 -23.57 5.84
C PRO A 204 -10.04 -23.62 5.54
N LEU A 205 -10.84 -24.23 6.42
CA LEU A 205 -12.29 -24.23 6.34
C LEU A 205 -12.87 -22.86 6.67
N ASP A 206 -12.41 -22.22 7.75
CA ASP A 206 -12.85 -20.88 8.13
C ASP A 206 -12.49 -19.86 7.05
N ILE A 207 -11.28 -19.93 6.52
CA ILE A 207 -10.82 -19.05 5.43
C ILE A 207 -11.69 -19.21 4.18
N ALA A 208 -12.07 -20.44 3.82
CA ALA A 208 -12.98 -20.67 2.71
C ALA A 208 -14.34 -19.99 2.94
N ASN A 209 -14.87 -20.06 4.17
CA ASN A 209 -16.13 -19.41 4.53
C ASN A 209 -16.00 -17.87 4.55
N TYR A 210 -14.92 -17.33 5.14
CA TYR A 210 -14.66 -15.88 5.20
C TYR A 210 -14.41 -15.23 3.84
N LEU A 211 -14.05 -16.01 2.84
CA LEU A 211 -13.84 -15.54 1.47
C LEU A 211 -14.97 -15.98 0.53
N ALA A 212 -16.08 -16.44 1.12
CA ALA A 212 -17.31 -16.82 0.44
C ALA A 212 -17.07 -17.79 -0.75
N PHE A 213 -16.25 -18.81 -0.52
CA PHE A 213 -16.16 -19.94 -1.44
C PHE A 213 -17.40 -20.82 -1.30
N SER A 214 -17.93 -21.29 -2.44
CA SER A 214 -19.14 -22.14 -2.47
C SER A 214 -19.00 -23.46 -1.72
N SER A 215 -17.77 -23.95 -1.56
CA SER A 215 -17.46 -25.11 -0.72
C SER A 215 -15.97 -25.14 -0.37
N HIS A 216 -15.63 -25.91 0.66
CA HIS A 216 -14.24 -26.17 1.02
C HIS A 216 -13.45 -26.84 -0.11
N SER A 217 -14.08 -27.79 -0.83
CA SER A 217 -13.47 -28.46 -1.99
C SER A 217 -13.21 -27.49 -3.14
N HIS A 218 -14.14 -26.56 -3.40
CA HIS A 218 -13.95 -25.52 -4.41
C HIS A 218 -12.77 -24.60 -4.04
N PHE A 219 -12.68 -24.19 -2.77
CA PHE A 219 -11.53 -23.43 -2.27
C PHE A 219 -10.20 -24.15 -2.51
N ILE A 220 -10.07 -25.41 -2.07
CA ILE A 220 -8.83 -26.18 -2.24
C ILE A 220 -8.44 -26.30 -3.72
N ALA A 221 -9.42 -26.58 -4.59
CA ALA A 221 -9.17 -26.72 -6.03
C ALA A 221 -8.68 -25.40 -6.66
N CYS A 222 -9.36 -24.28 -6.38
CA CYS A 222 -8.97 -22.96 -6.89
C CYS A 222 -7.60 -22.52 -6.35
N PHE A 223 -7.38 -22.72 -5.04
CA PHE A 223 -6.13 -22.34 -4.39
C PHE A 223 -4.95 -23.12 -4.95
N LYS A 224 -5.08 -24.45 -5.10
CA LYS A 224 -4.05 -25.29 -5.70
C LYS A 224 -3.81 -24.95 -7.17
N LYS A 225 -4.85 -24.64 -7.92
CA LYS A 225 -4.72 -24.23 -9.33
C LYS A 225 -3.89 -22.96 -9.49
N GLN A 226 -4.03 -21.99 -8.58
CA GLN A 226 -3.28 -20.73 -8.65
C GLN A 226 -1.89 -20.80 -8.02
N THR A 227 -1.75 -21.47 -6.88
CA THR A 227 -0.51 -21.44 -6.07
C THR A 227 0.38 -22.67 -6.28
N GLY A 228 -0.15 -23.73 -6.91
CA GLY A 228 0.50 -25.04 -7.02
C GLY A 228 0.40 -25.90 -5.76
N LEU A 229 -0.04 -25.36 -4.63
CA LEU A 229 -0.07 -26.02 -3.33
C LEU A 229 -1.49 -26.12 -2.77
N THR A 230 -1.78 -27.13 -1.96
CA THR A 230 -3.03 -27.10 -1.17
C THR A 230 -2.93 -26.02 -0.06
N PRO A 231 -4.05 -25.47 0.43
CA PRO A 231 -4.02 -24.49 1.53
C PRO A 231 -3.24 -24.95 2.75
N LYS A 232 -3.34 -26.24 3.09
CA LYS A 232 -2.58 -26.86 4.20
C LYS A 232 -1.08 -26.88 3.90
N GLN A 233 -0.66 -27.38 2.74
CA GLN A 233 0.75 -27.38 2.33
C GLN A 233 1.33 -25.96 2.30
N TYR A 234 0.56 -25.01 1.81
CA TYR A 234 0.95 -23.61 1.77
C TYR A 234 1.15 -23.04 3.17
N ARG A 235 0.23 -23.33 4.11
CA ARG A 235 0.40 -22.98 5.53
C ARG A 235 1.65 -23.62 6.11
N ASP A 236 1.82 -24.93 5.97
CA ASP A 236 2.94 -25.65 6.55
C ASP A 236 4.30 -25.08 6.07
N GLN A 237 4.35 -24.57 4.83
CA GLN A 237 5.54 -23.96 4.25
C GLN A 237 5.77 -22.49 4.64
N PHE A 238 4.71 -21.69 4.74
CA PHE A 238 4.82 -20.22 4.85
C PHE A 238 4.28 -19.61 6.15
N PHE A 239 3.69 -20.42 7.04
CA PHE A 239 3.11 -19.93 8.28
C PHE A 239 4.19 -19.40 9.22
N ARG A 240 4.05 -18.14 9.63
CA ARG A 240 4.93 -17.53 10.61
C ARG A 240 4.54 -17.95 12.04
N ALA A 241 4.75 -19.22 12.39
CA ALA A 241 4.72 -19.69 13.77
C ALA A 241 6.02 -19.32 14.51
N ASN A 242 6.35 -18.04 14.66
CA ASN A 242 7.52 -17.59 15.43
C ASN A 242 7.19 -16.50 16.46
N TRP A 243 6.05 -16.61 17.15
CA TRP A 243 5.76 -15.78 18.34
C TRP A 243 5.67 -16.55 19.67
N ASN A 244 5.60 -17.89 19.67
CA ASN A 244 5.39 -18.67 20.91
C ASN A 244 6.56 -19.59 21.33
N LYS A 245 7.79 -19.41 20.81
CA LYS A 245 8.98 -20.14 21.31
C LYS A 245 9.78 -19.38 22.38
N HIS A 246 9.29 -18.25 22.91
CA HIS A 246 10.01 -17.46 23.94
C HIS A 246 9.31 -17.37 25.31
N SER A 247 8.24 -18.14 25.56
CA SER A 247 7.54 -18.15 26.85
C SER A 247 7.78 -19.39 27.73
N THR A 248 8.68 -20.32 27.36
CA THR A 248 8.93 -21.55 28.16
C THR A 248 10.40 -21.81 28.51
N SER A 249 11.17 -20.75 28.78
CA SER A 249 12.50 -20.86 29.40
C SER A 249 12.62 -19.97 30.64
N ARG A 250 11.75 -20.18 31.63
CA ARG A 250 12.01 -19.85 33.03
C ARG A 250 11.37 -20.89 33.94
N SER A 251 12.03 -22.03 34.08
CA SER A 251 11.98 -22.87 35.28
C SER A 251 13.15 -23.85 35.22
N LYS A 252 13.88 -23.95 36.34
CA LYS A 252 15.22 -24.54 36.53
C LYS A 252 16.31 -23.54 36.09
N ILE A 253 17.12 -22.96 36.97
CA ILE A 253 17.65 -23.40 38.28
C ILE A 253 17.50 -22.28 39.29
#